data_AF-A0A2I1H7V8-F1
#
_entry.id   AF-A0A2I1H7V8-F1
#
_cell.length_a   1.000
_cell.length_b   1.000
_cell.length_c   1.000
_cell.angle_alpha   90.00
_cell.angle_beta   90.00
_cell.angle_gamma   90.00
#
_symmetry.space_group_name_H-M   'P 1'
#
loop_
_entity.id
_entity.type
_entity.pdbx_description
1 polymer ?
#
loop_
_entity_poly.entity_id
_entity_poly.type
_entity_poly.pdbx_seq_one_letter_code
_entity_poly.pdbx_strand_id
1 'polypeptide(L)'
;MGLNAPNSKYFCLYCNCQSELRWDMDQNFENSGNHACNVKGENRKPALFPAINQENYIPDELHLLLRIVDVLMECFFNDVIKKKEFEKKIKLEIEQAMQNIKVHFEFFKSRSTSGKWDWTSLMGPDKKRVLEHFPISQFISGTRGQEIEKLWKEFLRLYKVLRKPFLSDQEIDAFEIDAKQWIRTFYCATEGRPNSISHKPGLYRKQDVTPYMHVFAQHMHQFMRQLKMKNLSLRYFSTSSIERKNHDQVRLFFGGTTMGGGTEKKSEY
;
A
#
# COMPACT_ATOMS: atom_id res chain seq x y z
N MET A 1 -11.84 6.28 -12.69
CA MET A 1 -13.12 7.01 -12.49
C MET A 1 -13.21 8.38 -13.16
N GLY A 2 -12.13 8.93 -13.74
CA GLY A 2 -12.20 10.19 -14.51
C GLY A 2 -12.34 11.48 -13.68
N LEU A 3 -12.41 11.36 -12.34
CA LEU A 3 -12.65 12.49 -11.43
C LEU A 3 -11.35 13.28 -11.17
N ASN A 4 -10.51 12.81 -10.25
CA ASN A 4 -9.29 13.51 -9.84
C ASN A 4 -8.05 12.63 -9.93
N ALA A 5 -6.91 13.26 -10.23
CA ALA A 5 -5.61 12.60 -10.17
C ALA A 5 -5.17 12.39 -8.70
N PRO A 6 -4.40 11.34 -8.38
CA PRO A 6 -3.93 11.07 -7.01
C PRO A 6 -3.09 12.20 -6.37
N ASN A 7 -2.48 13.04 -7.20
CA ASN A 7 -1.67 14.20 -6.81
C ASN A 7 -2.46 15.53 -6.79
N SER A 8 -3.77 15.50 -7.04
CA SER A 8 -4.61 16.70 -6.98
C SER A 8 -4.80 17.20 -5.56
N LYS A 9 -5.18 18.48 -5.42
CA LYS A 9 -5.52 19.10 -4.12
C LYS A 9 -6.62 18.32 -3.40
N TYR A 10 -7.65 17.91 -4.12
CA TYR A 10 -8.74 17.07 -3.60
C TYR A 10 -8.66 15.67 -4.20
N PHE A 11 -7.72 14.88 -3.70
CA PHE A 11 -7.37 13.56 -4.24
C PHE A 11 -8.44 12.48 -3.98
N CYS A 12 -9.19 12.60 -2.89
CA CYS A 12 -10.08 11.54 -2.43
C CYS A 12 -11.39 11.55 -3.24
N LEU A 13 -11.88 10.37 -3.61
CA LEU A 13 -13.18 10.27 -4.28
C LEU A 13 -14.35 10.41 -3.29
N TYR A 14 -14.11 10.13 -2.01
CA TYR A 14 -15.17 9.93 -1.02
C TYR A 14 -15.39 11.15 -0.11
N CYS A 15 -14.48 12.12 -0.13
CA CYS A 15 -14.59 13.32 0.69
C CYS A 15 -13.81 14.50 0.10
N ASN A 16 -14.00 15.67 0.70
CA ASN A 16 -13.33 16.92 0.33
C ASN A 16 -11.97 17.12 1.04
N CYS A 17 -11.31 16.05 1.47
CA CYS A 17 -10.00 16.15 2.12
C CYS A 17 -8.97 16.79 1.19
N GLN A 18 -8.31 17.84 1.68
CA GLN A 18 -7.16 18.43 0.99
C GLN A 18 -5.93 17.52 1.13
N SER A 19 -5.06 17.50 0.12
CA SER A 19 -3.86 16.65 0.09
C SER A 19 -2.94 16.87 1.29
N GLU A 20 -2.86 18.10 1.80
CA GLU A 20 -2.07 18.47 2.99
C GLU A 20 -2.63 17.95 4.33
N LEU A 21 -3.93 17.62 4.36
CA LEU A 21 -4.64 17.09 5.54
C LEU A 21 -4.83 15.57 5.48
N ARG A 22 -4.27 14.90 4.48
CA ARG A 22 -4.45 13.46 4.25
C ARG A 22 -4.07 12.60 5.46
N TRP A 23 -3.05 13.03 6.20
CA TRP A 23 -2.52 12.36 7.39
C TRP A 23 -3.37 12.61 8.66
N ASP A 24 -4.25 13.60 8.64
CA ASP A 24 -5.01 14.03 9.81
C ASP A 24 -6.15 13.04 10.11
N MET A 25 -6.04 12.35 11.24
CA MET A 25 -7.00 11.36 11.71
C MET A 25 -7.93 11.90 12.79
N ASP A 26 -7.76 13.15 13.20
CA ASP A 26 -8.63 13.82 14.18
C ASP A 26 -9.83 14.46 13.47
N GLN A 27 -9.66 14.84 12.20
CA GLN A 27 -10.77 15.18 11.32
C GLN A 27 -11.55 13.92 10.91
N ASN A 28 -12.87 13.99 11.04
CA ASN A 28 -13.78 12.96 10.53
C ASN A 28 -14.23 13.33 9.12
N PHE A 29 -13.92 12.47 8.15
CA PHE A 29 -14.34 12.68 6.76
C PHE A 29 -15.47 11.73 6.41
N GLU A 30 -16.71 12.22 6.48
CA GLU A 30 -17.86 11.44 6.02
C GLU A 30 -17.78 11.17 4.51
N ASN A 31 -18.18 9.96 4.12
CA ASN A 31 -18.30 9.54 2.73
C ASN A 31 -19.51 10.20 2.07
N SER A 32 -19.39 11.50 1.80
CA SER A 32 -20.36 12.30 1.07
C SER A 32 -20.01 12.42 -0.42
N GLY A 33 -18.85 11.93 -0.83
CA GLY A 33 -18.29 12.18 -2.15
C GLY A 33 -17.53 13.50 -2.23
N ASN A 34 -16.70 13.63 -3.26
CA ASN A 34 -15.92 14.84 -3.51
C ASN A 34 -16.71 15.86 -4.36
N HIS A 35 -16.98 17.00 -3.75
CA HIS A 35 -17.67 18.16 -4.33
C HIS A 35 -16.78 19.41 -4.40
N ALA A 36 -15.59 19.38 -3.80
CA ALA A 36 -14.73 20.54 -3.66
C ALA A 36 -14.14 21.04 -4.99
N CYS A 37 -14.14 20.21 -6.03
CA CYS A 37 -13.80 20.60 -7.40
C CYS A 37 -14.85 21.50 -8.07
N ASN A 38 -15.96 21.84 -7.40
CA ASN A 38 -17.00 22.74 -7.92
C ASN A 38 -16.74 24.23 -7.64
N VAL A 39 -15.66 24.57 -6.93
CA VAL A 39 -15.37 25.95 -6.54
C VAL A 39 -14.35 26.55 -7.49
N LYS A 40 -14.84 27.35 -8.46
CA LYS A 40 -14.16 28.12 -9.52
C LYS A 40 -14.08 27.44 -10.89
N GLY A 41 -15.14 27.54 -11.69
CA GLY A 41 -15.09 27.59 -13.15
C GLY A 41 -14.53 26.38 -13.92
N GLU A 42 -14.01 25.36 -13.25
CA GLU A 42 -13.54 24.13 -13.87
C GLU A 42 -14.70 23.14 -13.93
N ASN A 43 -15.11 22.79 -15.15
CA ASN A 43 -16.10 21.77 -15.39
C ASN A 43 -15.69 20.48 -14.67
N ARG A 44 -16.50 20.02 -13.71
CA ARG A 44 -16.35 18.69 -13.08
C ARG A 44 -16.17 17.69 -14.20
N LYS A 45 -15.01 17.02 -14.26
CA LYS A 45 -14.82 15.95 -15.23
C LYS A 45 -15.95 14.94 -15.03
N PRO A 46 -16.71 14.62 -16.08
CA PRO A 46 -17.84 13.71 -15.94
C PRO A 46 -17.32 12.37 -15.40
N ALA A 47 -18.10 11.77 -14.51
CA ALA A 47 -17.79 10.42 -14.05
C ALA A 47 -17.66 9.51 -15.26
N LEU A 48 -16.64 8.66 -15.29
CA LEU A 48 -16.42 7.74 -16.40
C LEU A 48 -17.61 6.77 -16.60
N PHE A 49 -18.34 6.49 -15.51
CA PHE A 49 -19.52 5.64 -15.50
C PHE A 49 -20.69 6.38 -14.83
N PRO A 50 -21.41 7.25 -15.56
CA PRO A 50 -22.51 8.03 -15.00
C PRO A 50 -23.70 7.17 -14.58
N ALA A 51 -23.80 5.94 -15.10
CA ALA A 51 -24.84 4.98 -14.74
C ALA A 51 -24.70 4.40 -13.32
N ILE A 52 -23.53 4.56 -12.68
CA ILE A 52 -23.28 4.06 -11.33
C ILE A 52 -23.10 5.27 -10.40
N ASN A 53 -23.98 5.40 -9.41
CA ASN A 53 -23.86 6.44 -8.39
C ASN A 53 -22.53 6.32 -7.63
N GLN A 54 -21.93 7.46 -7.31
CA GLN A 54 -20.63 7.53 -6.62
C GLN A 54 -20.62 6.83 -5.26
N GLU A 55 -21.76 6.81 -4.56
CA GLU A 55 -21.96 6.06 -3.31
C GLU A 55 -21.69 4.55 -3.46
N ASN A 56 -21.81 4.01 -4.68
CA ASN A 56 -21.57 2.61 -5.00
C ASN A 56 -20.14 2.35 -5.52
N TYR A 57 -19.24 3.34 -5.48
CA TYR A 57 -17.83 3.16 -5.84
C TYR A 57 -17.06 2.54 -4.68
N ILE A 58 -17.17 1.23 -4.53
CA ILE A 58 -16.54 0.51 -3.42
C ILE A 58 -15.02 0.44 -3.62
N PRO A 59 -14.20 0.82 -2.62
CA PRO A 59 -12.76 0.66 -2.68
C PRO A 59 -12.36 -0.81 -2.83
N ASP A 60 -11.41 -1.07 -3.72
CA ASP A 60 -10.87 -2.41 -3.94
C ASP A 60 -9.87 -2.79 -2.85
N GLU A 61 -10.19 -3.84 -2.07
CA GLU A 61 -9.34 -4.26 -0.97
C GLU A 61 -8.00 -4.85 -1.42
N LEU A 62 -7.93 -5.47 -2.60
CA LEU A 62 -6.67 -5.98 -3.14
C LEU A 62 -5.75 -4.82 -3.49
N HIS A 63 -6.25 -3.80 -4.19
CA HIS A 63 -5.44 -2.65 -4.57
C HIS A 63 -5.01 -1.83 -3.34
N LEU A 64 -5.85 -1.73 -2.31
CA LEU A 64 -5.45 -1.15 -1.01
C LEU A 64 -4.24 -1.89 -0.42
N LEU A 65 -4.29 -3.24 -0.37
CA LEU A 65 -3.15 -4.04 0.06
C LEU A 65 -1.91 -3.75 -0.79
N LEU A 66 -2.02 -3.86 -2.11
CA LEU A 66 -0.86 -3.75 -3.01
C LEU A 66 -0.16 -2.39 -2.84
N ARG A 67 -0.95 -1.31 -2.83
CA ARG A 67 -0.42 0.06 -2.79
C ARG A 67 0.09 0.46 -1.42
N ILE A 68 -0.53 0.01 -0.34
CA ILE A 68 -0.03 0.28 1.00
C ILE A 68 1.27 -0.49 1.27
N VAL A 69 1.36 -1.75 0.82
CA VAL A 69 2.61 -2.52 0.95
C VAL A 69 3.74 -1.89 0.14
N ASP A 70 3.47 -1.37 -1.06
CA ASP A 70 4.47 -0.63 -1.84
C ASP A 70 5.05 0.53 -1.04
N VAL A 71 4.19 1.32 -0.38
CA VAL A 71 4.62 2.46 0.45
C VAL A 71 5.44 2.00 1.64
N LEU A 72 4.99 0.96 2.35
CA LEU A 72 5.71 0.41 3.50
C LEU A 72 7.11 -0.09 3.09
N MET A 73 7.20 -0.82 1.98
CA MET A 73 8.46 -1.32 1.42
C MET A 73 9.36 -0.16 0.95
N GLU A 74 8.83 0.81 0.23
CA GLU A 74 9.56 1.99 -0.24
C GLU A 74 10.15 2.78 0.94
N CYS A 75 9.36 3.02 1.98
CA CYS A 75 9.81 3.67 3.20
C CYS A 75 10.93 2.90 3.90
N PHE A 76 10.79 1.57 4.05
CA PHE A 76 11.82 0.71 4.63
C PHE A 76 13.10 0.65 3.78
N PHE A 77 12.98 0.49 2.47
CA PHE A 77 14.13 0.42 1.57
C PHE A 77 14.88 1.75 1.51
N ASN A 78 14.17 2.88 1.50
CA ASN A 78 14.78 4.19 1.59
C ASN A 78 15.59 4.39 2.90
N ASP A 79 15.23 3.73 4.00
CA ASP A 79 16.02 3.78 5.23
C ASP A 79 17.30 2.96 5.13
N VAL A 80 17.22 1.73 4.59
CA VAL A 80 18.39 0.85 4.51
C VAL A 80 19.36 1.26 3.41
N ILE A 81 18.87 1.80 2.28
CA ILE A 81 19.71 2.27 1.16
C ILE A 81 20.62 3.43 1.58
N LYS A 82 20.19 4.27 2.53
CA LYS A 82 20.99 5.39 3.06
C LYS A 82 22.18 4.94 3.92
N LYS A 83 22.23 3.66 4.33
CA LYS A 83 23.30 3.14 5.18
C LYS A 83 24.56 2.91 4.36
N LYS A 84 25.72 3.28 4.93
CA LYS A 84 27.04 3.12 4.28
C LYS A 84 27.35 1.67 3.88
N GLU A 85 26.84 0.71 4.64
CA GLU A 85 27.06 -0.73 4.42
C GLU A 85 26.02 -1.37 3.49
N PHE A 86 25.13 -0.58 2.88
CA PHE A 86 24.05 -1.11 2.05
C PHE A 86 24.54 -2.01 0.93
N GLU A 87 25.37 -1.48 0.02
CA GLU A 87 25.83 -2.23 -1.15
C GLU A 87 26.72 -3.43 -0.78
N LYS A 88 27.47 -3.33 0.32
CA LYS A 88 28.47 -4.33 0.71
C LYS A 88 27.89 -5.50 1.50
N LYS A 89 26.82 -5.27 2.27
CA LYS A 89 26.32 -6.24 3.26
C LYS A 89 24.80 -6.30 3.29
N ILE A 90 24.13 -5.20 3.60
CA ILE A 90 22.69 -5.20 3.91
C ILE A 90 21.86 -5.64 2.71
N LYS A 91 22.26 -5.27 1.48
CA LYS A 91 21.63 -5.74 0.24
C LYS A 91 21.54 -7.27 0.20
N LEU A 92 22.67 -7.96 0.37
CA LEU A 92 22.74 -9.42 0.31
C LEU A 92 21.95 -10.07 1.44
N GLU A 93 21.98 -9.49 2.64
CA GLU A 93 21.22 -10.01 3.78
C GLU A 93 19.69 -9.88 3.57
N ILE A 94 19.21 -8.78 2.98
CA ILE A 94 17.79 -8.60 2.64
C ILE A 94 17.37 -9.59 1.54
N GLU A 95 18.16 -9.72 0.48
CA GLU A 95 17.90 -10.68 -0.61
C GLU A 95 17.83 -12.11 -0.07
N GLN A 96 18.75 -12.48 0.82
CA GLN A 96 18.72 -13.78 1.50
C GLN A 96 17.48 -13.96 2.38
N ALA A 97 17.09 -12.94 3.14
CA ALA A 97 15.89 -13.00 3.97
C ALA A 97 14.60 -13.14 3.14
N MET A 98 14.53 -12.48 1.98
CA MET A 98 13.44 -12.66 1.03
C MET A 98 13.42 -14.08 0.44
N GLN A 99 14.59 -14.62 0.08
CA GLN A 99 14.70 -15.99 -0.41
C GLN A 99 14.26 -17.01 0.65
N ASN A 100 14.60 -16.80 1.92
CA ASN A 100 14.22 -17.68 3.03
C ASN A 100 12.69 -17.77 3.20
N ILE A 101 11.97 -16.70 2.87
CA ILE A 101 10.49 -16.67 2.88
C ILE A 101 9.88 -17.04 1.51
N LYS A 102 10.70 -17.60 0.61
CA LYS A 102 10.33 -18.06 -0.74
C LYS A 102 9.80 -16.94 -1.64
N VAL A 103 10.38 -15.75 -1.52
CA VAL A 103 10.10 -14.58 -2.38
C VAL A 103 11.33 -14.29 -3.23
N HIS A 104 11.16 -14.28 -4.56
CA HIS A 104 12.22 -13.86 -5.47
C HIS A 104 12.33 -12.34 -5.43
N PHE A 105 13.48 -11.83 -5.00
CA PHE A 105 13.69 -10.39 -4.81
C PHE A 105 15.16 -10.04 -4.95
N GLU A 106 15.44 -9.01 -5.73
CA GLU A 106 16.78 -8.47 -5.95
C GLU A 106 16.73 -6.94 -6.02
N PHE A 107 17.79 -6.31 -5.51
CA PHE A 107 18.08 -4.90 -5.74
C PHE A 107 18.97 -4.75 -6.98
N PHE A 108 18.65 -3.77 -7.82
CA PHE A 108 19.42 -3.43 -9.01
C PHE A 108 19.58 -1.93 -9.18
N LYS A 109 20.61 -1.50 -9.90
CA LYS A 109 20.75 -0.09 -10.30
C LYS A 109 19.94 0.14 -11.57
N SER A 110 18.91 0.96 -11.47
CA SER A 110 18.03 1.26 -12.60
C SER A 110 18.76 2.13 -13.62
N ARG A 111 18.71 1.69 -14.89
CA ARG A 111 19.28 2.42 -16.03
C ARG A 111 18.48 3.67 -16.39
N SER A 112 17.18 3.70 -16.08
CA SER A 112 16.29 4.82 -16.40
C SER A 112 16.37 5.96 -15.39
N THR A 113 16.80 5.69 -14.15
CA THR A 113 16.91 6.70 -13.08
C THR A 113 18.35 7.00 -12.70
N SER A 114 19.24 7.08 -13.70
CA SER A 114 20.64 7.47 -13.54
C SER A 114 21.40 6.65 -12.49
N GLY A 115 21.16 5.34 -12.42
CA GLY A 115 21.87 4.42 -11.52
C GLY A 115 21.38 4.42 -10.07
N LYS A 116 20.22 5.04 -9.77
CA LYS A 116 19.56 4.87 -8.48
C LYS A 116 19.21 3.40 -8.23
N TRP A 117 19.26 3.01 -6.96
CA TRP A 117 18.81 1.70 -6.52
C TRP A 117 17.31 1.56 -6.70
N ASP A 118 16.92 0.41 -7.23
CA ASP A 118 15.56 -0.04 -7.46
C ASP A 118 15.50 -1.53 -7.10
N TRP A 119 14.31 -2.13 -7.11
CA TRP A 119 14.11 -3.50 -6.65
C TRP A 119 13.02 -4.24 -7.42
N THR A 120 13.02 -5.57 -7.29
CA THR A 120 11.99 -6.42 -7.91
C THR A 120 10.59 -6.01 -7.42
N SER A 121 9.70 -5.69 -8.36
CA SER A 121 8.29 -5.46 -8.05
C SER A 121 7.62 -6.75 -7.60
N LEU A 122 6.91 -6.70 -6.47
CA LEU A 122 6.28 -7.87 -5.87
C LEU A 122 4.78 -7.97 -6.20
N MET A 123 4.34 -9.18 -6.49
CA MET A 123 2.93 -9.50 -6.72
C MET A 123 2.19 -9.71 -5.39
N GLY A 124 0.86 -9.73 -5.44
CA GLY A 124 0.00 -9.86 -4.26
C GLY A 124 0.34 -11.00 -3.31
N PRO A 125 0.60 -12.24 -3.79
CA PRO A 125 1.02 -13.34 -2.92
C PRO A 125 2.35 -13.08 -2.20
N ASP A 126 3.35 -12.55 -2.90
CA ASP A 126 4.67 -12.29 -2.31
C ASP A 126 4.63 -11.13 -1.32
N LYS A 127 3.87 -10.06 -1.63
CA LYS A 127 3.59 -8.98 -0.68
C LYS A 127 2.98 -9.48 0.62
N LYS A 128 2.08 -10.46 0.56
CA LYS A 128 1.50 -11.09 1.77
C LYS A 128 2.56 -11.87 2.56
N ARG A 129 3.40 -12.66 1.90
CA ARG A 129 4.50 -13.37 2.56
C ARG A 129 5.48 -12.42 3.23
N VAL A 130 5.81 -11.32 2.56
CA VAL A 130 6.66 -10.27 3.10
C VAL A 130 6.06 -9.67 4.38
N LEU A 131 4.78 -9.28 4.37
CA LEU A 131 4.09 -8.81 5.58
C LEU A 131 4.09 -9.87 6.70
N GLU A 132 3.91 -11.14 6.36
CA GLU A 132 3.81 -12.24 7.32
C GLU A 132 5.15 -12.63 7.95
N HIS A 133 6.23 -12.62 7.18
CA HIS A 133 7.46 -13.34 7.57
C HIS A 133 8.75 -12.52 7.48
N PHE A 134 8.76 -11.37 6.79
CA PHE A 134 10.00 -10.60 6.64
C PHE A 134 10.44 -9.96 7.97
N PRO A 135 11.69 -10.17 8.43
CA PRO A 135 12.14 -9.77 9.77
C PRO A 135 12.72 -8.34 9.79
N ILE A 136 11.86 -7.33 9.79
CA ILE A 136 12.26 -5.91 9.68
C ILE A 136 13.26 -5.49 10.76
N SER A 137 13.04 -5.90 12.00
CA SER A 137 13.88 -5.52 13.14
C SER A 137 15.33 -6.03 13.04
N GLN A 138 15.63 -6.98 12.15
CA GLN A 138 17.02 -7.39 11.87
C GLN A 138 17.80 -6.32 11.10
N PHE A 139 17.12 -5.52 10.27
CA PHE A 139 17.77 -4.58 9.36
C PHE A 139 17.75 -3.13 9.87
N ILE A 140 16.90 -2.82 10.84
CA ILE A 140 16.82 -1.52 11.50
C ILE A 140 17.01 -1.76 12.99
N SER A 141 18.11 -1.29 13.56
CA SER A 141 18.45 -1.51 14.96
C SER A 141 17.59 -0.68 15.92
N GLY A 142 17.49 -1.18 17.16
CA GLY A 142 16.83 -0.48 18.27
C GLY A 142 15.31 -0.51 18.22
N THR A 143 14.71 0.35 19.05
CA THR A 143 13.25 0.47 19.21
C THR A 143 12.54 0.80 17.91
N ARG A 144 13.15 1.64 17.06
CA ARG A 144 12.59 2.01 15.76
C ARG A 144 12.33 0.81 14.85
N GLY A 145 13.24 -0.15 14.77
CA GLY A 145 13.03 -1.36 13.95
C GLY A 145 11.87 -2.21 14.45
N GLN A 146 11.73 -2.33 15.77
CA GLN A 146 10.62 -3.03 16.40
C GLN A 146 9.27 -2.33 16.16
N GLU A 147 9.26 -0.99 16.20
CA GLU A 147 8.06 -0.20 15.92
C GLU A 147 7.63 -0.30 14.45
N ILE A 148 8.58 -0.30 13.49
CA ILE A 148 8.25 -0.53 12.07
C ILE A 148 7.73 -1.96 11.85
N GLU A 149 8.33 -2.96 12.50
CA GLU A 149 7.83 -4.33 12.42
C GLU A 149 6.40 -4.45 12.95
N LYS A 150 6.12 -3.86 14.11
CA LYS A 150 4.76 -3.78 14.66
C LYS A 150 3.81 -3.08 13.69
N LEU A 151 4.22 -1.97 13.07
CA LEU A 151 3.42 -1.23 12.09
C LEU A 151 3.00 -2.11 10.89
N TRP A 152 3.91 -2.96 10.38
CA TRP A 152 3.61 -3.88 9.28
C TRP A 152 2.69 -5.02 9.71
N LYS A 153 2.93 -5.61 10.89
CA LYS A 153 2.05 -6.66 11.43
C LYS A 153 0.65 -6.13 11.73
N GLU A 154 0.55 -4.89 12.19
CA GLU A 154 -0.71 -4.23 12.48
C GLU A 154 -1.52 -3.96 11.21
N PHE A 155 -0.86 -3.49 10.15
CA PHE A 155 -1.51 -3.38 8.84
C PHE A 155 -2.05 -4.73 8.34
N LEU A 156 -1.26 -5.80 8.46
CA LEU A 156 -1.69 -7.14 8.09
C LEU A 156 -2.90 -7.62 8.91
N ARG A 157 -2.93 -7.33 10.21
CA ARG A 157 -4.06 -7.64 11.10
C ARG A 157 -5.33 -6.93 10.61
N LEU A 158 -5.26 -5.63 10.38
CA LEU A 158 -6.37 -4.83 9.86
C LEU A 158 -6.84 -5.32 8.48
N TYR A 159 -5.90 -5.64 7.58
CA TYR A 159 -6.24 -6.21 6.27
C TYR A 159 -6.97 -7.56 6.39
N LYS A 160 -6.63 -8.41 7.36
CA LYS A 160 -7.35 -9.67 7.62
C LYS A 160 -8.80 -9.42 8.07
N VAL A 161 -9.08 -8.31 8.78
CA VAL A 161 -10.45 -7.91 9.13
C VAL A 161 -11.27 -7.56 7.88
N LEU A 162 -10.69 -6.82 6.91
CA LEU A 162 -11.37 -6.49 5.64
C LEU A 162 -11.89 -7.72 4.88
N ARG A 163 -11.23 -8.87 5.06
CA ARG A 163 -11.52 -10.10 4.33
C ARG A 163 -12.51 -11.02 5.05
N LYS A 164 -12.95 -10.67 6.26
CA LYS A 164 -13.96 -11.45 6.98
C LYS A 164 -15.30 -11.39 6.21
N PRO A 165 -16.01 -12.52 6.09
CA PRO A 165 -17.28 -12.55 5.36
C PRO A 165 -18.37 -11.76 6.08
N PHE A 166 -18.40 -11.77 7.41
CA PHE A 166 -19.36 -11.05 8.22
C PHE A 166 -18.62 -10.33 9.35
N LEU A 167 -19.03 -9.10 9.63
CA LEU A 167 -18.46 -8.25 10.67
C LEU A 167 -19.59 -7.76 11.59
N SER A 168 -19.36 -7.85 12.90
CA SER A 168 -20.20 -7.19 13.92
C SER A 168 -19.95 -5.68 13.95
N ASP A 169 -20.86 -4.91 14.55
CA ASP A 169 -20.63 -3.44 14.67
C ASP A 169 -19.41 -3.14 15.52
N GLN A 170 -19.19 -3.92 16.59
CA GLN A 170 -18.00 -3.80 17.44
C GLN A 170 -16.70 -4.04 16.68
N GLU A 171 -16.67 -5.00 15.75
CA GLU A 171 -15.49 -5.23 14.90
C GLU A 171 -15.25 -4.08 13.92
N ILE A 172 -16.31 -3.44 13.42
CA ILE A 172 -16.21 -2.28 12.54
C ILE A 172 -15.74 -1.06 13.32
N ASP A 173 -16.26 -0.83 14.52
CA ASP A 173 -15.85 0.25 15.43
C ASP A 173 -14.37 0.10 15.81
N ALA A 174 -13.97 -1.12 16.20
CA ALA A 174 -12.57 -1.43 16.51
C ALA A 174 -11.66 -1.21 15.29
N PHE A 175 -12.08 -1.65 14.10
CA PHE A 175 -11.34 -1.41 12.87
C PHE A 175 -11.13 0.09 12.61
N GLU A 176 -12.16 0.92 12.78
CA GLU A 176 -12.04 2.38 12.60
C GLU A 176 -10.98 2.98 13.53
N ILE A 177 -11.06 2.67 14.82
CA ILE A 177 -10.14 3.18 15.84
C ILE A 177 -8.71 2.73 15.51
N ASP A 178 -8.53 1.45 15.27
CA ASP A 178 -7.21 0.85 15.03
C ASP A 178 -6.60 1.33 13.71
N ALA A 179 -7.39 1.49 12.64
CA ALA A 179 -6.90 1.99 11.36
C ALA A 179 -6.47 3.46 11.44
N LYS A 180 -7.23 4.31 12.15
CA LYS A 180 -6.83 5.70 12.43
C LYS A 180 -5.55 5.74 13.27
N GLN A 181 -5.46 4.89 14.30
CA GLN A 181 -4.26 4.79 15.14
C GLN A 181 -3.04 4.27 14.36
N TRP A 182 -3.25 3.37 13.40
CA TRP A 182 -2.20 2.87 12.52
C TRP A 182 -1.59 4.01 11.68
N ILE A 183 -2.41 4.91 11.14
CA ILE A 183 -1.90 6.11 10.44
C ILE A 183 -1.15 7.04 11.39
N ARG A 184 -1.68 7.31 12.60
CA ARG A 184 -0.97 8.11 13.62
C ARG A 184 0.40 7.53 13.96
N THR A 185 0.49 6.20 14.06
CA THR A 185 1.75 5.49 14.31
C THR A 185 2.70 5.61 13.12
N PHE A 186 2.19 5.50 11.89
CA PHE A 186 2.98 5.62 10.66
C PHE A 186 3.71 6.96 10.55
N TYR A 187 3.04 8.10 10.76
CA TYR A 187 3.66 9.42 10.61
C TYR A 187 4.13 10.06 11.93
N CYS A 188 4.05 9.33 13.06
CA CYS A 188 4.24 9.85 14.42
C CYS A 188 5.32 10.93 14.47
N ALA A 189 4.97 12.12 14.97
CA ALA A 189 5.89 13.25 14.95
C ALA A 189 7.14 12.93 15.78
N THR A 190 8.31 13.40 15.32
CA THR A 190 9.52 13.34 16.13
C THR A 190 9.29 14.13 17.42
N GLU A 191 9.46 13.47 18.56
CA GLU A 191 9.40 14.10 19.87
C GLU A 191 10.80 14.48 20.33
N GLY A 192 10.90 15.61 21.05
CA GLY A 192 12.16 16.10 21.61
C GLY A 192 13.06 16.84 20.61
N ARG A 193 14.06 17.55 21.14
CA ARG A 193 15.08 18.23 20.31
C ARG A 193 16.08 17.20 19.77
N PRO A 194 16.64 17.40 18.56
CA PRO A 194 17.75 16.57 18.08
C PRO A 194 18.85 16.49 19.14
N ASN A 195 19.38 15.29 19.38
CA ASN A 195 20.44 15.00 20.36
C ASN A 195 20.04 15.18 21.84
N SER A 196 18.75 15.28 22.17
CA SER A 196 18.28 15.21 23.57
C SER A 196 17.99 13.76 24.01
N ILE A 197 18.06 13.50 25.32
CA ILE A 197 17.73 12.20 25.91
C ILE A 197 16.26 11.80 25.61
N SER A 198 15.38 12.77 25.42
CA SER A 198 13.98 12.58 25.04
C SER A 198 13.72 12.57 23.53
N HIS A 199 14.76 12.55 22.69
CA HIS A 199 14.59 12.52 21.23
C HIS A 199 14.05 11.16 20.78
N LYS A 200 12.77 11.12 20.42
CA LYS A 200 12.12 9.97 19.80
C LYS A 200 11.84 10.28 18.33
N PRO A 201 12.67 9.83 17.38
CA PRO A 201 12.42 10.07 15.97
C PRO A 201 11.13 9.39 15.54
N GLY A 202 10.32 10.11 14.76
CA GLY A 202 9.15 9.54 14.09
C GLY A 202 9.50 8.38 13.16
N LEU A 203 8.51 7.57 12.80
CA LEU A 203 8.72 6.47 11.85
C LEU A 203 8.90 7.01 10.43
N TYR A 204 7.88 7.69 9.92
CA TYR A 204 7.83 8.29 8.58
C TYR A 204 7.18 9.68 8.60
N ARG A 205 7.12 10.36 7.45
CA ARG A 205 6.63 11.75 7.38
C ARG A 205 5.15 11.79 7.02
N LYS A 206 4.50 12.90 7.37
CA LYS A 206 3.11 13.21 6.98
C LYS A 206 2.89 13.12 5.46
N GLN A 207 3.87 13.55 4.67
CA GLN A 207 3.81 13.53 3.20
C GLN A 207 3.87 12.11 2.62
N ASP A 208 4.38 11.13 3.38
CA ASP A 208 4.48 9.74 2.96
C ASP A 208 3.12 9.01 3.09
N VAL A 209 2.11 9.63 3.71
CA VAL A 209 0.74 9.11 3.73
C VAL A 209 0.12 9.25 2.33
N THR A 210 -0.34 8.14 1.76
CA THR A 210 -0.88 8.10 0.38
C THR A 210 -2.41 8.13 0.33
N PRO A 211 -3.01 8.43 -0.84
CA PRO A 211 -4.47 8.36 -1.01
C PRO A 211 -5.09 7.04 -0.53
N TYR A 212 -4.42 5.90 -0.80
CA TYR A 212 -4.88 4.58 -0.37
C TYR A 212 -4.88 4.43 1.15
N MET A 213 -3.86 4.97 1.84
CA MET A 213 -3.81 4.97 3.30
C MET A 213 -4.92 5.83 3.92
N HIS A 214 -5.24 6.97 3.31
CA HIS A 214 -6.37 7.80 3.73
C HIS A 214 -7.71 7.08 3.52
N VAL A 215 -7.93 6.47 2.35
CA VAL A 215 -9.13 5.67 2.09
C VAL A 215 -9.26 4.51 3.07
N PHE A 216 -8.15 3.84 3.37
CA PHE A 216 -8.10 2.75 4.32
C PHE A 216 -8.59 3.14 5.72
N ALA A 217 -8.09 4.24 6.28
CA ALA A 217 -8.43 4.66 7.64
C ALA A 217 -9.76 5.43 7.74
N GLN A 218 -10.03 6.33 6.80
CA GLN A 218 -11.17 7.24 6.89
C GLN A 218 -12.46 6.68 6.29
N HIS A 219 -12.37 5.76 5.31
CA HIS A 219 -13.55 5.39 4.51
C HIS A 219 -13.94 3.91 4.60
N MET A 220 -12.99 2.99 4.83
CA MET A 220 -13.29 1.55 4.79
C MET A 220 -14.34 1.11 5.81
N HIS A 221 -14.31 1.63 7.04
CA HIS A 221 -15.30 1.31 8.06
C HIS A 221 -16.71 1.76 7.65
N GLN A 222 -16.84 2.91 6.99
CA GLN A 222 -18.13 3.40 6.47
C GLN A 222 -18.69 2.45 5.40
N PHE A 223 -17.83 1.98 4.49
CA PHE A 223 -18.23 0.96 3.50
C PHE A 223 -18.61 -0.38 4.14
N MET A 224 -17.92 -0.80 5.20
CA MET A 224 -18.32 -2.00 5.94
C MET A 224 -19.74 -1.86 6.50
N ARG A 225 -20.08 -0.72 7.11
CA ARG A 225 -21.44 -0.48 7.64
C ARG A 225 -22.48 -0.48 6.52
N GLN A 226 -22.20 0.23 5.42
CA GLN A 226 -23.10 0.30 4.26
C GLN A 226 -23.38 -1.08 3.65
N LEU A 227 -22.33 -1.90 3.48
CA LEU A 227 -22.47 -3.24 2.92
C LEU A 227 -23.18 -4.18 3.90
N LYS A 228 -22.87 -4.09 5.19
CA LYS A 228 -23.55 -4.87 6.24
C LYS A 228 -25.06 -4.65 6.23
N MET A 229 -25.52 -3.40 6.10
CA MET A 229 -26.96 -3.09 6.01
C MET A 229 -27.65 -3.78 4.82
N LYS A 230 -26.90 -4.08 3.76
CA LYS A 230 -27.37 -4.79 2.57
C LYS A 230 -27.14 -6.31 2.63
N ASN A 231 -26.70 -6.83 3.78
CA ASN A 231 -26.25 -8.22 3.95
C ASN A 231 -25.12 -8.61 2.97
N LEU A 232 -24.21 -7.67 2.69
CA LEU A 232 -23.06 -7.83 1.81
C LEU A 232 -21.74 -7.67 2.57
N SER A 233 -20.66 -8.14 1.95
CA SER A 233 -19.29 -8.05 2.45
C SER A 233 -18.37 -7.38 1.43
N LEU A 234 -17.36 -6.65 1.91
CA LEU A 234 -16.30 -6.09 1.06
C LEU A 234 -15.65 -7.16 0.18
N ARG A 235 -15.47 -8.38 0.72
CA ARG A 235 -14.85 -9.50 0.01
C ARG A 235 -15.53 -9.84 -1.32
N TYR A 236 -16.83 -9.57 -1.47
CA TYR A 236 -17.56 -9.85 -2.71
C TYR A 236 -17.19 -8.89 -3.85
N PHE A 237 -16.62 -7.73 -3.52
CA PHE A 237 -16.23 -6.69 -4.47
C PHE A 237 -14.72 -6.70 -4.79
N SER A 238 -14.00 -7.70 -4.27
CA SER A 238 -12.58 -7.92 -4.55
C SER A 238 -12.32 -8.19 -6.02
N THR A 239 -11.37 -7.47 -6.62
CA THR A 239 -10.91 -7.75 -8.00
C THR A 239 -9.93 -8.91 -8.08
N SER A 240 -9.60 -9.56 -6.96
CA SER A 240 -8.60 -10.63 -6.91
C SER A 240 -8.82 -11.78 -7.89
N SER A 241 -10.08 -12.13 -8.15
CA SER A 241 -10.42 -13.16 -9.16
C SER A 241 -10.11 -12.72 -10.59
N ILE A 242 -10.32 -11.44 -10.91
CA ILE A 242 -10.03 -10.83 -12.21
C ILE A 242 -8.50 -10.76 -12.40
N GLU A 243 -7.78 -10.26 -11.39
CA GLU A 243 -6.32 -10.17 -11.43
C GLU A 243 -5.66 -11.55 -11.56
N ARG A 244 -6.20 -12.57 -10.89
CA ARG A 244 -5.73 -13.95 -11.06
C ARG A 244 -5.93 -14.45 -12.48
N LYS A 245 -7.12 -14.23 -13.06
CA LYS A 245 -7.41 -14.64 -14.44
C LYS A 245 -6.49 -13.94 -15.44
N ASN A 246 -6.27 -12.63 -15.25
CA ASN A 246 -5.34 -11.86 -16.07
C ASN A 246 -3.91 -12.38 -15.93
N HIS A 247 -3.46 -12.69 -14.71
CA HIS A 247 -2.14 -13.27 -14.46
C HIS A 247 -1.98 -14.64 -15.12
N ASP A 248 -2.96 -15.53 -14.98
CA ASP A 248 -2.94 -16.86 -15.60
C ASP A 248 -2.92 -16.75 -17.13
N GLN A 249 -3.70 -15.83 -17.70
CA GLN A 249 -3.69 -15.56 -19.14
C GLN A 249 -2.34 -15.05 -19.61
N VAL A 250 -1.74 -14.06 -18.94
CA VAL A 250 -0.40 -13.55 -19.27
C VAL A 250 0.64 -14.66 -19.13
N ARG A 251 0.60 -15.43 -18.05
CA ARG A 251 1.54 -16.54 -17.81
C ARG A 251 1.44 -17.63 -18.88
N LEU A 252 0.22 -18.03 -19.26
CA LEU A 252 0.01 -19.04 -20.30
C LEU A 252 0.43 -18.52 -21.68
N PHE A 253 0.05 -17.29 -22.02
CA PHE A 253 0.28 -16.72 -23.34
C PHE A 253 1.75 -16.34 -23.58
N PHE A 254 2.39 -15.69 -22.62
CA PHE A 254 3.80 -15.27 -22.71
C PHE A 254 4.78 -16.34 -22.24
N GLY A 255 4.40 -17.19 -21.29
CA GLY A 255 5.22 -18.32 -20.84
C GLY A 255 5.27 -19.47 -21.84
N GLY A 256 4.25 -19.60 -22.71
CA GLY A 256 4.25 -20.57 -23.81
C GLY A 256 5.01 -20.11 -25.06
N THR A 257 5.25 -18.80 -25.23
CA THR A 257 5.86 -18.23 -26.46
C THR A 257 7.34 -17.88 -26.32
N THR A 258 7.93 -18.00 -25.13
CA THR A 258 9.35 -17.66 -24.88
C THR A 258 10.30 -18.88 -24.81
N MET A 259 9.85 -20.07 -25.20
CA MET A 259 10.66 -21.30 -25.22
C MET A 259 11.01 -21.77 -26.65
N GLY A 260 11.33 -20.84 -27.57
CA GLY A 260 11.57 -21.15 -28.99
C GLY A 260 12.70 -20.39 -29.68
N GLY A 261 13.60 -19.73 -28.94
CA GLY A 261 14.78 -19.08 -29.50
C GLY A 261 15.99 -20.02 -29.50
N GLY A 262 15.92 -21.11 -30.26
CA GLY A 262 17.05 -22.05 -30.40
C GLY A 262 18.23 -21.38 -31.08
N THR A 263 19.35 -21.24 -30.36
CA THR A 263 20.67 -21.09 -30.98
C THR A 263 21.06 -22.44 -31.55
N GLU A 264 20.85 -22.63 -32.86
CA GLU A 264 21.53 -23.70 -33.59
C GLU A 264 23.03 -23.45 -33.53
N LYS A 265 23.73 -24.22 -32.70
CA LYS A 265 25.18 -24.43 -32.87
C LYS A 265 25.36 -25.24 -34.15
N LYS A 266 25.85 -24.60 -35.21
CA LYS A 266 26.49 -25.33 -36.31
C LYS A 266 27.87 -25.80 -35.84
N SER A 267 28.01 -27.10 -35.71
CA SER A 267 29.28 -27.81 -35.65
C SER A 267 29.99 -27.70 -37.00
N GLU A 268 31.19 -27.13 -37.02
CA GLU A 268 32.12 -27.21 -38.14
C GLU A 268 32.78 -28.59 -38.15
N TYR A 269 32.85 -29.20 -39.33
CA TYR A 269 33.78 -30.27 -39.69
C TYR A 269 35.02 -29.65 -40.32
#